data_AF-A0A1A7BDE0-F1
#
_entry.id   AF-A0A1A7BDE0-F1
#
_cell.length_a   1.000
_cell.length_b   1.000
_cell.length_c   1.000
_cell.angle_alpha   90.00
_cell.angle_beta   90.00
_cell.angle_gamma   90.00
#
_symmetry.space_group_name_H-M   'P 1'
#
loop_
_entity.id
_entity.type
_entity.pdbx_description
1 polymer ?
#
loop_
_entity_poly.entity_id
_entity_poly.type
_entity_poly.pdbx_seq_one_letter_code
_entity_poly.pdbx_strand_id
1 'polypeptide(L)'
;MYPPAPHHAQSQFSPWQAPLDTPPTGQRHVSDATMSEADMAFHQKRGAETDIRELIWQCRDRYCFAHELIKPHAVLPDRLFDRDMLDLGLLYLPWSELCSAWRRAFFDPQMCLLEDQRTREIRRWRTFVEDEVFARFLRHPDWVRCVLETANLIPLRRPDYELFVGDLFDDIIQDVKERSDHDDDDHD
;
A
#
# COMPACT_ATOMS: atom_id res chain seq x y z
N MET A 1 8.58 39.59 67.84
CA MET A 1 7.20 39.14 68.09
C MET A 1 6.96 37.85 67.31
N TYR A 2 6.97 36.71 68.01
CA TYR A 2 6.21 35.49 67.67
C TYR A 2 4.86 35.58 68.43
N PRO A 3 3.80 34.73 68.23
CA PRO A 3 3.69 33.41 67.57
C PRO A 3 2.35 33.29 66.74
N PRO A 4 1.65 32.13 66.55
CA PRO A 4 2.02 30.70 66.51
C PRO A 4 1.57 29.96 65.20
N ALA A 5 2.08 28.74 65.01
CA ALA A 5 1.53 27.73 64.10
C ALA A 5 0.19 27.14 64.62
N PRO A 6 -0.55 26.39 63.79
CA PRO A 6 -0.97 25.07 64.29
C PRO A 6 -0.94 23.91 63.27
N HIS A 7 -0.51 22.78 63.83
CA HIS A 7 -1.09 21.43 63.79
C HIS A 7 -1.17 20.61 62.49
N HIS A 8 -0.26 19.61 62.46
CA HIS A 8 -0.54 18.17 62.39
C HIS A 8 -1.75 17.68 61.59
N ALA A 9 -1.47 16.87 60.56
CA ALA A 9 -2.22 15.64 60.32
C ALA A 9 -1.25 14.55 59.83
N GLN A 10 -0.84 13.69 60.75
CA GLN A 10 -0.39 12.34 60.43
C GLN A 10 -1.60 11.60 59.86
N SER A 11 -1.54 11.17 58.60
CA SER A 11 -2.48 10.17 58.11
C SER A 11 -1.83 8.80 58.25
N GLN A 12 -2.52 7.98 59.03
CA GLN A 12 -2.11 6.68 59.52
C GLN A 12 -2.14 5.66 58.38
N PHE A 13 -1.16 4.77 58.41
CA PHE A 13 -1.30 3.44 57.84
C PHE A 13 -2.53 2.75 58.44
N SER A 14 -3.41 2.20 57.60
CA SER A 14 -3.79 0.79 57.75
C SER A 14 -4.52 0.21 56.54
N PRO A 15 -4.43 -1.12 56.37
CA PRO A 15 -4.52 -1.84 55.12
C PRO A 15 -5.90 -2.45 54.91
N TRP A 16 -6.40 -2.42 53.68
CA TRP A 16 -7.46 -3.32 53.24
C TRP A 16 -7.12 -3.84 51.85
N GLN A 17 -6.77 -5.13 51.84
CA GLN A 17 -6.75 -5.97 50.66
C GLN A 17 -8.16 -5.98 50.05
N ALA A 18 -8.23 -5.83 48.73
CA ALA A 18 -9.34 -6.20 47.88
C ALA A 18 -8.81 -6.39 46.44
N PRO A 19 -9.42 -7.26 45.63
CA PRO A 19 -8.69 -8.28 44.87
C PRO A 19 -8.15 -7.80 43.52
N LEU A 20 -7.26 -8.63 42.98
CA LEU A 20 -6.96 -8.77 41.56
C LEU A 20 -8.24 -8.70 40.71
N ASP A 21 -8.53 -7.53 40.15
CA ASP A 21 -9.23 -7.44 38.87
C ASP A 21 -8.17 -7.09 37.83
N THR A 22 -7.40 -8.10 37.47
CA THR A 22 -6.78 -8.11 36.14
C THR A 22 -7.95 -8.04 35.16
N PRO A 23 -8.00 -7.07 34.23
CA PRO A 23 -9.02 -7.11 33.20
C PRO A 23 -8.91 -8.48 32.51
N PRO A 24 -10.03 -9.16 32.22
CA PRO A 24 -9.98 -10.45 31.57
C PRO A 24 -9.15 -10.24 30.32
N THR A 25 -8.08 -11.04 30.21
CA THR A 25 -7.30 -11.20 28.99
C THR A 25 -8.34 -11.40 27.92
N GLY A 26 -8.57 -10.36 27.10
CA GLY A 26 -9.53 -10.44 26.02
C GLY A 26 -9.10 -11.65 25.23
N GLN A 27 -9.88 -12.73 25.29
CA GLN A 27 -9.75 -13.84 24.38
C GLN A 27 -9.89 -13.20 23.01
N ARG A 28 -8.75 -12.90 22.37
CA ARG A 28 -8.71 -12.67 20.93
C ARG A 28 -9.30 -13.94 20.36
N HIS A 29 -10.54 -13.80 19.91
CA HIS A 29 -11.24 -14.87 19.25
C HIS A 29 -10.30 -15.33 18.13
N VAL A 30 -9.93 -16.61 18.11
CA VAL A 30 -8.98 -17.19 17.15
C VAL A 30 -9.40 -16.91 15.69
N SER A 31 -10.68 -16.61 15.48
CA SER A 31 -11.26 -16.13 14.23
C SER A 31 -10.78 -14.75 13.73
N ASP A 32 -10.10 -13.93 14.55
CA ASP A 32 -9.55 -12.63 14.13
C ASP A 32 -8.20 -12.73 13.40
N ALA A 33 -7.52 -13.89 13.46
CA ALA A 33 -6.17 -14.08 12.92
C ALA A 33 -6.15 -14.63 11.48
N THR A 34 -7.23 -15.30 11.05
CA THR A 34 -7.40 -15.84 9.69
C THR A 34 -7.97 -14.77 8.76
N MET A 35 -7.49 -14.70 7.52
CA MET A 35 -7.97 -13.75 6.52
C MET A 35 -8.68 -14.48 5.39
N SER A 36 -9.92 -14.10 5.07
CA SER A 36 -10.63 -14.65 3.92
C SER A 36 -10.26 -13.95 2.61
N GLU A 37 -10.62 -14.56 1.47
CA GLU A 37 -10.50 -13.91 0.15
C GLU A 37 -11.24 -12.56 0.12
N ALA A 38 -12.44 -12.51 0.69
CA ALA A 38 -13.25 -11.29 0.76
C ALA A 38 -12.56 -10.21 1.61
N ASP A 39 -11.92 -10.58 2.72
CA ASP A 39 -11.17 -9.65 3.56
C ASP A 39 -9.95 -9.11 2.82
N MET A 40 -9.23 -9.96 2.10
CA MET A 40 -8.07 -9.54 1.31
C MET A 40 -8.47 -8.62 0.15
N ALA A 41 -9.54 -8.97 -0.57
CA ALA A 41 -10.11 -8.14 -1.63
C ALA A 41 -10.57 -6.78 -1.08
N PHE A 42 -11.21 -6.76 0.09
CA PHE A 42 -11.59 -5.52 0.76
C PHE A 42 -10.38 -4.69 1.15
N HIS A 43 -9.33 -5.32 1.68
CA HIS A 43 -8.08 -4.63 2.03
C HIS A 43 -7.42 -3.99 0.79
N GLN A 44 -7.25 -4.75 -0.29
CA GLN A 44 -6.69 -4.25 -1.55
C GLN A 44 -7.53 -3.11 -2.12
N LYS A 45 -8.85 -3.24 -2.14
CA LYS A 45 -9.76 -2.19 -2.61
C LYS A 45 -9.66 -0.93 -1.77
N ARG A 46 -9.55 -1.06 -0.45
CA ARG A 46 -9.42 0.08 0.48
C ARG A 46 -8.06 0.77 0.35
N GLY A 47 -6.99 0.02 0.05
CA GLY A 47 -5.64 0.55 -0.17
C GLY A 47 -5.41 1.14 -1.56
N ALA A 48 -6.20 0.73 -2.56
CA ALA A 48 -5.99 1.05 -3.97
C ALA A 48 -5.78 2.55 -4.26
N GLU A 49 -6.63 3.43 -3.70
CA GLU A 49 -6.46 4.87 -3.92
C GLU A 49 -5.10 5.37 -3.39
N THR A 50 -4.70 4.91 -2.21
CA THR A 50 -3.42 5.31 -1.59
C THR A 50 -2.25 4.79 -2.41
N ASP A 51 -2.28 3.53 -2.81
CA ASP A 51 -1.20 2.90 -3.57
C ASP A 51 -1.06 3.51 -4.97
N ILE A 52 -2.18 3.76 -5.67
CA ILE A 52 -2.16 4.40 -6.99
C ILE A 52 -1.63 5.84 -6.89
N ARG A 53 -2.07 6.61 -5.88
CA ARG A 53 -1.54 7.97 -5.65
C ARG A 53 -0.04 7.93 -5.38
N GLU A 54 0.42 6.99 -4.57
CA GLU A 54 1.84 6.83 -4.26
C GLU A 54 2.65 6.52 -5.52
N LEU A 55 2.19 5.60 -6.37
CA LEU A 55 2.81 5.32 -7.67
C LEU A 55 2.94 6.60 -8.52
N ILE A 56 1.84 7.37 -8.66
CA ILE A 56 1.86 8.61 -9.43
C ILE A 56 2.88 9.59 -8.86
N TRP A 57 2.97 9.73 -7.53
CA TRP A 57 3.91 10.64 -6.90
C TRP A 57 5.36 10.23 -7.11
N GLN A 58 5.68 8.95 -7.00
CA GLN A 58 7.02 8.46 -7.28
C GLN A 58 7.39 8.65 -8.76
N CYS A 59 6.46 8.40 -9.68
CA CYS A 59 6.65 8.69 -11.11
C CYS A 59 6.89 10.19 -11.35
N ARG A 60 6.13 11.07 -10.69
CA ARG A 60 6.29 12.52 -10.81
C ARG A 60 7.65 12.98 -10.29
N ASP A 61 8.08 12.51 -9.12
CA ASP A 61 9.38 12.88 -8.56
C ASP A 61 10.52 12.43 -9.48
N ARG A 62 10.41 11.22 -10.04
CA ARG A 62 11.36 10.71 -11.04
C ARG A 62 11.40 11.57 -12.31
N TYR A 63 10.24 11.98 -12.80
CA TYR A 63 10.11 12.83 -13.98
C TYR A 63 10.70 14.23 -13.74
N CYS A 64 10.37 14.87 -12.62
CA CYS A 64 10.90 16.17 -12.24
C CYS A 64 12.43 16.14 -12.12
N PHE A 65 12.97 15.12 -11.45
CA PHE A 65 14.42 14.91 -11.35
C PHE A 65 15.08 14.79 -12.73
N ALA A 66 14.53 13.97 -13.62
CA ALA A 66 15.06 13.83 -14.98
C ALA A 66 14.95 15.14 -15.78
N HIS A 67 13.85 15.87 -15.62
CA HIS A 67 13.63 17.15 -16.30
C HIS A 67 14.64 18.22 -15.85
N GLU A 68 14.90 18.34 -14.55
CA GLU A 68 15.90 19.27 -14.00
C GLU A 68 17.31 19.01 -14.59
N LEU A 69 17.66 17.73 -14.80
CA LEU A 69 18.95 17.36 -15.39
C LEU A 69 19.05 17.69 -16.88
N ILE A 70 17.97 17.50 -17.65
CA ILE A 70 18.00 17.61 -19.12
C ILE A 70 17.65 19.03 -19.58
N LYS A 71 16.70 19.69 -18.91
CA LYS A 71 16.17 21.01 -19.29
C LYS A 71 15.92 21.90 -18.05
N PRO A 72 16.98 22.35 -17.36
CA PRO A 72 16.86 23.10 -16.10
C PRO A 72 16.10 24.44 -16.21
N HIS A 73 16.00 25.01 -17.41
CA HIS A 73 15.31 26.29 -17.64
C HIS A 73 13.91 26.14 -18.25
N ALA A 74 13.49 24.92 -18.57
CA ALA A 74 12.14 24.70 -19.09
C ALA A 74 11.12 24.75 -17.94
N VAL A 75 9.97 25.35 -18.21
CA VAL A 75 8.87 25.44 -17.24
C VAL A 75 8.12 24.12 -17.23
N LEU A 76 7.96 23.54 -16.03
CA LEU A 76 7.13 22.36 -15.81
C LEU A 76 5.64 22.77 -15.74
N PRO A 77 4.70 21.93 -16.21
CA PRO A 77 3.28 22.17 -16.04
C PRO A 77 2.88 22.30 -14.57
N ASP A 78 2.08 23.31 -14.23
CA ASP A 78 1.60 23.55 -12.85
C ASP A 78 0.85 22.33 -12.28
N ARG A 79 0.15 21.58 -13.14
CA ARG A 79 -0.60 20.38 -12.78
C ARG A 79 0.26 19.31 -12.10
N LEU A 80 1.56 19.23 -12.39
CA LEU A 80 2.48 18.28 -11.73
C LEU A 80 2.61 18.53 -10.22
N PHE A 81 2.21 19.71 -9.75
CA PHE A 81 2.32 20.12 -8.34
C PHE A 81 0.97 20.15 -7.63
N ASP A 82 -0.13 19.98 -8.35
CA ASP A 82 -1.48 19.98 -7.81
C ASP A 82 -1.88 18.57 -7.37
N ARG A 83 -1.99 18.36 -6.05
CA ARG A 83 -2.33 17.06 -5.47
C ARG A 83 -3.80 16.68 -5.63
N ASP A 84 -4.65 17.67 -5.89
CA ASP A 84 -6.09 17.50 -5.96
C ASP A 84 -6.56 17.22 -7.40
N MET A 85 -5.70 17.48 -8.40
CA MET A 85 -5.99 17.27 -9.82
C MET A 85 -5.67 15.87 -10.38
N LEU A 86 -5.43 14.86 -9.52
CA LEU A 86 -5.13 13.51 -9.99
C LEU A 86 -6.38 12.81 -10.57
N ASP A 87 -6.33 12.44 -11.84
CA ASP A 87 -7.28 11.49 -12.42
C ASP A 87 -6.82 10.06 -12.16
N LEU A 88 -7.55 9.35 -11.30
CA LEU A 88 -7.28 7.96 -10.95
C LEU A 88 -8.14 6.97 -11.76
N GLY A 89 -9.11 7.48 -12.54
CA GLY A 89 -10.16 6.67 -13.17
C GLY A 89 -9.60 5.56 -14.05
N LEU A 90 -8.60 5.89 -14.87
CA LEU A 90 -7.97 4.96 -15.81
C LEU A 90 -7.00 3.96 -15.14
N LEU A 91 -6.62 4.20 -13.89
CA LEU A 91 -5.72 3.32 -13.13
C LEU A 91 -6.49 2.28 -12.29
N TYR A 92 -7.73 2.56 -11.91
CA TYR A 92 -8.50 1.66 -11.03
C TYR A 92 -8.79 0.30 -11.63
N LEU A 93 -9.17 0.24 -12.90
CA LEU A 93 -9.50 -1.03 -13.56
C LEU A 93 -8.25 -1.95 -13.64
N PRO A 94 -7.14 -1.53 -14.27
CA PRO A 94 -5.96 -2.40 -14.34
C PRO A 94 -5.36 -2.71 -12.97
N TRP A 95 -5.45 -1.79 -12.00
CA TRP A 95 -5.07 -2.07 -10.62
C TRP A 95 -5.92 -3.19 -9.98
N SER A 96 -7.23 -3.16 -10.19
CA SER A 96 -8.14 -4.19 -9.69
C SER A 96 -7.86 -5.57 -10.32
N GLU A 97 -7.47 -5.58 -11.60
CA GLU A 97 -7.07 -6.79 -12.31
C GLU A 97 -5.76 -7.35 -11.77
N LEU A 98 -4.76 -6.49 -11.52
CA LEU A 98 -3.51 -6.86 -10.85
C LEU A 98 -3.77 -7.45 -9.46
N CYS A 99 -4.61 -6.79 -8.65
CA CYS A 99 -5.00 -7.29 -7.34
C CYS A 99 -5.60 -8.70 -7.42
N SER A 100 -6.47 -8.92 -8.39
CA SER A 100 -7.14 -10.19 -8.60
C SER A 100 -6.20 -11.28 -9.10
N ALA A 101 -5.28 -10.95 -10.02
CA ALA A 101 -4.27 -11.88 -10.51
C ALA A 101 -3.33 -12.32 -9.39
N TRP A 102 -2.82 -11.37 -8.60
CA TRP A 102 -1.95 -11.67 -7.47
C TRP A 102 -2.63 -12.56 -6.42
N ARG A 103 -3.90 -12.28 -6.07
CA ARG A 103 -4.63 -13.12 -5.11
C ARG A 103 -4.76 -14.56 -5.61
N ARG A 104 -5.18 -14.76 -6.86
CA ARG A 104 -5.34 -16.10 -7.43
C ARG A 104 -4.03 -16.87 -7.49
N ALA A 105 -2.93 -16.19 -7.81
CA ALA A 105 -1.62 -16.80 -7.93
C ALA A 105 -1.02 -17.18 -6.56
N PHE A 106 -1.10 -16.29 -5.56
CA PHE A 106 -0.30 -16.44 -4.34
C PHE A 106 -1.11 -16.57 -3.05
N PHE A 107 -2.33 -16.02 -3.00
CA PHE A 107 -3.15 -16.01 -1.79
C PHE A 107 -4.13 -17.18 -1.74
N ASP A 108 -4.91 -17.39 -2.81
CA ASP A 108 -5.97 -18.40 -2.86
C ASP A 108 -5.44 -19.84 -2.64
N PRO A 109 -4.26 -20.23 -3.19
CA PRO A 109 -3.69 -21.56 -2.93
C PRO A 109 -3.21 -21.73 -1.48
N GLN A 110 -2.89 -20.63 -0.78
CA GLN A 110 -2.21 -20.63 0.52
C GLN A 110 -3.14 -20.34 1.71
N MET A 111 -4.41 -20.75 1.62
CA MET A 111 -5.38 -20.70 2.73
C MET A 111 -4.97 -21.63 3.89
N CYS A 112 -3.89 -21.28 4.59
CA CYS A 112 -3.31 -22.04 5.70
C CYS A 112 -3.87 -21.58 7.05
N LEU A 113 -4.11 -22.53 7.95
CA LEU A 113 -4.60 -22.36 9.33
C LEU A 113 -3.58 -21.72 10.31
N LEU A 114 -2.61 -20.95 9.80
CA LEU A 114 -1.52 -20.42 10.62
C LEU A 114 -1.97 -19.20 11.43
N GLU A 115 -1.48 -19.09 12.67
CA GLU A 115 -1.59 -17.86 13.46
C GLU A 115 -0.86 -16.71 12.72
N ASP A 116 -1.41 -15.49 12.81
CA ASP A 116 -0.93 -14.27 12.13
C ASP A 116 -0.95 -14.27 10.58
N GLN A 117 -1.71 -15.17 9.94
CA GLN A 117 -1.90 -15.21 8.48
C GLN A 117 -2.20 -13.81 7.91
N ARG A 118 -3.16 -13.08 8.51
CA ARG A 118 -3.55 -11.74 8.06
C ARG A 118 -2.36 -10.77 7.92
N THR A 119 -1.54 -10.65 8.97
CA THR A 119 -0.41 -9.72 8.98
C THR A 119 0.62 -10.10 7.93
N ARG A 120 0.89 -11.40 7.78
CA ARG A 120 1.84 -11.92 6.80
C ARG A 120 1.40 -11.62 5.37
N GLU A 121 0.15 -11.90 5.03
CA GLU A 121 -0.34 -11.72 3.66
C GLU A 121 -0.49 -10.23 3.29
N ILE A 122 -0.90 -9.38 4.23
CA ILE A 122 -0.87 -7.92 4.03
C ILE A 122 0.56 -7.44 3.76
N ARG A 123 1.54 -7.95 4.51
CA ARG A 123 2.95 -7.59 4.32
C ARG A 123 3.48 -8.08 2.97
N ARG A 124 3.15 -9.30 2.56
CA ARG A 124 3.52 -9.85 1.24
C ARG A 124 2.95 -9.01 0.11
N TRP A 125 1.67 -8.66 0.18
CA TRP A 125 1.04 -7.75 -0.78
C TRP A 125 1.75 -6.41 -0.86
N ARG A 126 2.02 -5.76 0.28
CA ARG A 126 2.76 -4.48 0.29
C ARG A 126 4.14 -4.62 -0.33
N THR A 127 4.87 -5.67 0.02
CA THR A 127 6.21 -5.95 -0.52
C THR A 127 6.15 -6.13 -2.03
N PHE A 128 5.18 -6.89 -2.55
CA PHE A 128 4.96 -7.05 -3.98
C PHE A 128 4.68 -5.70 -4.68
N VAL A 129 3.80 -4.87 -4.10
CA VAL A 129 3.49 -3.55 -4.67
C VAL A 129 4.73 -2.65 -4.70
N GLU A 130 5.45 -2.54 -3.59
CA GLU A 130 6.60 -1.62 -3.46
C GLU A 130 7.83 -2.11 -4.26
N ASP A 131 8.22 -3.37 -4.04
CA ASP A 131 9.50 -3.90 -4.55
C ASP A 131 9.41 -4.44 -5.97
N GLU A 132 8.21 -4.78 -6.46
CA GLU A 132 8.03 -5.34 -7.79
C GLU A 132 7.25 -4.42 -8.72
N VAL A 133 6.04 -4.03 -8.33
CA VAL A 133 5.17 -3.21 -9.20
C VAL A 133 5.78 -1.82 -9.37
N PHE A 134 5.98 -1.08 -8.28
CA PHE A 134 6.51 0.30 -8.36
C PHE A 134 7.91 0.32 -8.95
N ALA A 135 8.78 -0.62 -8.53
CA ALA A 135 10.13 -0.74 -9.07
C ALA A 135 10.15 -0.87 -10.60
N ARG A 136 9.22 -1.63 -11.20
CA ARG A 136 9.10 -1.74 -12.66
C ARG A 136 8.71 -0.41 -13.31
N PHE A 137 7.67 0.25 -12.81
CA PHE A 137 7.25 1.56 -13.34
C PHE A 137 8.38 2.59 -13.28
N LEU A 138 9.12 2.66 -12.17
CA LEU A 138 10.18 3.65 -11.99
C LEU A 138 11.45 3.37 -12.79
N ARG A 139 11.66 2.11 -13.20
CA ARG A 139 12.82 1.70 -14.00
C ARG A 139 12.74 2.22 -15.43
N HIS A 140 11.54 2.32 -16.00
CA HIS A 140 11.33 2.64 -17.40
C HIS A 140 10.79 4.08 -17.57
N PRO A 141 11.55 5.01 -18.19
CA PRO A 141 11.10 6.39 -18.37
C PRO A 141 9.79 6.53 -19.15
N ASP A 142 9.54 5.63 -20.11
CA ASP A 142 8.29 5.61 -20.87
C ASP A 142 7.09 5.16 -20.02
N TRP A 143 7.29 4.28 -19.03
CA TRP A 143 6.24 3.86 -18.09
C TRP A 143 5.93 4.99 -17.11
N VAL A 144 6.96 5.64 -16.57
CA VAL A 144 6.80 6.87 -15.76
C VAL A 144 5.96 7.90 -16.51
N ARG A 145 6.31 8.15 -17.78
CA ARG A 145 5.57 9.08 -18.63
C ARG A 145 4.13 8.63 -18.84
N CYS A 146 3.90 7.37 -19.18
CA CYS A 146 2.57 6.79 -19.40
C CYS A 146 1.67 6.97 -18.17
N VAL A 147 2.19 6.72 -16.96
CA VAL A 147 1.45 6.96 -15.70
C VAL A 147 1.08 8.44 -15.55
N LEU A 148 2.00 9.37 -15.82
CA LEU A 148 1.74 10.81 -15.70
C LEU A 148 0.77 11.35 -16.76
N GLU A 149 0.81 10.80 -17.99
CA GLU A 149 -0.15 11.11 -19.05
C GLU A 149 -1.54 10.57 -18.69
N THR A 150 -1.60 9.34 -18.18
CA THR A 150 -2.85 8.71 -17.71
C THR A 150 -3.48 9.49 -16.56
N ALA A 151 -2.66 9.99 -15.62
CA ALA A 151 -3.10 10.83 -14.52
C ALA A 151 -3.37 12.30 -14.92
N ASN A 152 -3.29 12.64 -16.21
CA ASN A 152 -3.51 13.98 -16.77
C ASN A 152 -2.58 15.07 -16.19
N LEU A 153 -1.40 14.69 -15.71
CA LEU A 153 -0.40 15.59 -15.14
C LEU A 153 0.53 16.20 -16.19
N ILE A 154 0.75 15.50 -17.29
CA ILE A 154 1.51 15.98 -18.45
C ILE A 154 0.71 15.79 -19.75
N PRO A 155 0.99 16.58 -20.80
CA PRO A 155 0.29 16.44 -22.07
C PRO A 155 0.57 15.07 -22.72
N LEU A 156 -0.48 14.44 -23.23
CA LEU A 156 -0.42 13.23 -24.04
C LEU A 156 0.56 13.39 -25.21
N ARG A 157 1.39 12.37 -25.44
CA ARG A 157 2.19 12.26 -26.66
C ARG A 157 1.24 12.03 -27.86
N ARG A 158 1.70 12.41 -29.06
CA ARG A 158 0.94 12.25 -30.32
C ARG A 158 0.36 10.83 -30.45
N PRO A 159 -0.82 10.67 -31.07
CA PRO A 159 -1.60 9.42 -31.10
C PRO A 159 -0.90 8.25 -31.80
N ASP A 160 0.22 8.51 -32.47
CA ASP A 160 0.96 7.52 -33.27
C ASP A 160 1.67 6.44 -32.42
N TYR A 161 1.80 6.67 -31.10
CA TYR A 161 2.38 5.75 -30.12
C TYR A 161 1.63 5.89 -28.78
N GLU A 162 0.51 5.18 -28.65
CA GLU A 162 -0.23 5.11 -27.38
C GLU A 162 0.24 3.88 -26.59
N LEU A 163 1.23 4.07 -25.72
CA LEU A 163 1.50 3.12 -24.64
C LEU A 163 0.38 3.30 -23.61
N PHE A 164 -0.48 2.30 -23.43
CA PHE A 164 -1.57 2.37 -22.46
C PHE A 164 -1.15 1.78 -21.12
N VAL A 165 -1.56 2.41 -20.01
CA VAL A 165 -1.17 1.95 -18.68
C VAL A 165 -1.68 0.53 -18.40
N GLY A 166 -2.83 0.16 -18.98
CA GLY A 166 -3.38 -1.19 -18.86
C GLY A 166 -2.43 -2.25 -19.40
N ASP A 167 -1.80 -1.99 -20.55
CA ASP A 167 -0.82 -2.92 -21.15
C ASP A 167 0.39 -3.14 -20.22
N LEU A 168 0.80 -2.08 -19.50
CA LEU A 168 1.90 -2.17 -18.52
C LEU A 168 1.53 -3.01 -17.31
N PHE A 169 0.27 -2.93 -16.86
CA PHE A 169 -0.24 -3.80 -15.82
C PHE A 169 -0.40 -5.23 -16.32
N ASP A 170 -0.85 -5.44 -17.56
CA ASP A 170 -0.95 -6.77 -18.18
C ASP A 170 0.40 -7.47 -18.24
N ASP A 171 1.48 -6.75 -18.58
CA ASP A 171 2.85 -7.28 -18.53
C ASP A 171 3.22 -7.79 -17.12
N ILE A 172 2.84 -7.06 -16.07
CA ILE A 172 3.09 -7.46 -14.68
C ILE A 172 2.21 -8.66 -14.30
N ILE A 173 0.93 -8.64 -14.69
CA ILE A 173 -0.02 -9.71 -14.44
C ILE A 173 0.44 -11.00 -15.11
N GLN A 174 0.96 -10.91 -16.33
CA GLN A 174 1.46 -12.06 -17.07
C GLN A 174 2.65 -12.69 -16.36
N ASP A 175 3.61 -11.89 -15.90
CA ASP A 175 4.75 -12.40 -15.11
C ASP A 175 4.30 -12.97 -13.75
N VAL A 176 3.27 -12.42 -13.11
CA VAL A 176 2.67 -13.02 -11.89
C VAL A 176 2.14 -14.42 -12.17
N LYS A 177 1.41 -14.61 -13.28
CA LYS A 177 0.87 -15.92 -13.67
C LYS A 177 1.96 -16.92 -14.02
N GLU A 178 2.96 -16.49 -14.78
CA GLU A 178 4.07 -17.36 -15.18
C GLU A 178 4.82 -17.90 -13.96
N ARG A 179 5.00 -17.09 -12.91
CA ARG A 179 5.65 -17.55 -11.68
C ARG A 179 4.82 -18.56 -10.89
N SER A 180 3.49 -18.38 -10.82
CA SER A 180 2.64 -19.36 -10.14
C SER A 180 2.65 -20.71 -10.85
N ASP A 181 2.65 -20.71 -12.19
CA ASP A 181 2.61 -21.95 -12.97
C ASP A 181 3.91 -22.78 -12.81
N HIS A 182 5.06 -22.13 -12.63
CA HIS A 182 6.35 -22.83 -12.43
C HIS A 182 6.49 -23.45 -11.03
N ASP A 183 5.86 -22.86 -10.00
CA ASP A 183 5.90 -23.41 -8.63
C ASP A 183 5.06 -24.70 -8.50
N ASP A 184 4.11 -24.93 -9.42
CA ASP A 184 3.26 -26.14 -9.45
C ASP A 184 3.94 -27.35 -10.13
N ASP A 185 4.88 -27.12 -11.06
CA ASP A 185 5.55 -28.19 -11.84
C ASP A 185 6.69 -28.91 -11.07
N ASP A 186 7.23 -28.32 -10.00
CA ASP A 186 8.34 -28.89 -9.21
C ASP A 186 7.89 -29.93 -8.16
N HIS A 187 6.60 -30.31 -8.16
CA HIS A 187 5.99 -31.19 -7.15
C HIS A 187 5.43 -32.52 -7.66
N ASP A 188 5.64 -32.87 -8.94
CA ASP A 188 5.25 -34.17 -9.52
C ASP A 188 6.39 -35.22 -9.60
#